data_AF-A0A939I7S9-F1
#
_entry.id   AF-A0A939I7S9-F1
#
_cell.length_a   1.000
_cell.length_b   1.000
_cell.length_c   1.000
_cell.angle_alpha   90.00
_cell.angle_beta   90.00
_cell.angle_gamma   90.00
#
_symmetry.space_group_name_H-M   'P 1'
#
loop_
_entity.id
_entity.type
_entity.pdbx_description
1 polymer ?
#
loop_
_entity_poly.entity_id
_entity_poly.type
_entity_poly.pdbx_seq_one_letter_code
_entity_poly.pdbx_strand_id
1 'polypeptide(L)' 'MGTRVVLAGEDTIILKTPEGREFVLAEVDDFAREVELVAQNEELMQFLEQRSKEAKRYTFSQVRAQLHNNP' A
#
# COMPACT_ATOMS: atom_id res chain seq x y z
N MET A 1 -1.99 7.91 29.01
CA MET A 1 -2.68 7.19 27.92
C MET A 1 -3.15 8.23 26.92
N GLY A 2 -2.58 8.32 25.70
CA GLY A 2 -3.15 9.20 24.66
C GLY A 2 -2.20 9.92 23.67
N THR A 3 -0.88 9.71 23.67
CA THR A 3 0.04 10.53 22.85
C THR A 3 0.17 10.13 21.38
N ARG A 4 -0.29 8.94 20.98
CA ARG A 4 0.02 8.38 19.64
C ARG A 4 -0.98 8.77 18.55
N VAL A 5 -2.19 9.20 18.93
CA VAL A 5 -3.22 9.63 17.96
C VAL A 5 -2.96 11.04 17.46
N VAL A 6 -2.42 11.92 18.31
CA VAL A 6 -2.12 13.33 17.93
C VAL A 6 -1.10 13.40 16.79
N LEU A 7 -0.06 12.56 16.84
CA LEU A 7 0.98 12.53 15.80
C LEU A 7 0.43 12.04 14.44
N ALA A 8 -0.61 11.20 14.44
CA ALA A 8 -1.20 10.66 13.21
C ALA A 8 -2.12 11.63 12.47
N GLY A 9 -2.47 12.76 13.11
CA GLY A 9 -3.19 13.87 12.47
C GLY A 9 -2.26 14.91 11.83
N GLU A 10 -0.94 14.82 12.05
CA GLU A 10 0.04 15.68 11.37
C GLU A 10 0.77 14.91 10.26
N ASP A 11 1.13 13.64 10.50
CA ASP A 11 1.85 12.79 9.56
C ASP A 11 1.38 11.33 9.59
N THR A 12 1.52 10.62 8.46
CA THR A 12 1.26 9.18 8.41
C THR A 12 2.34 8.39 9.15
N ILE A 13 1.93 7.55 10.11
CA ILE A 13 2.86 6.76 10.92
C ILE A 13 2.85 5.29 10.47
N ILE A 14 4.04 4.77 10.13
CA ILE A 14 4.24 3.34 9.84
C ILE A 14 4.71 2.63 11.11
N LEU A 15 3.91 1.66 11.59
CA LEU A 15 4.25 0.81 12.73
C LEU A 15 4.80 -0.52 12.23
N LYS A 16 6.03 -0.86 12.60
CA LYS A 16 6.69 -2.12 12.24
C LYS A 16 6.81 -3.02 13.46
N THR A 17 6.36 -4.27 13.36
CA THR A 17 6.62 -5.27 14.40
C THR A 17 8.02 -5.87 14.24
N PRO A 18 8.63 -6.39 15.31
CA PRO A 18 9.91 -7.10 15.21
C PRO A 18 9.86 -8.30 14.26
N GLU A 19 8.68 -8.89 14.06
CA GLU A 19 8.47 -10.00 13.11
C GLU A 19 8.27 -9.54 11.64
N GLY A 20 8.37 -8.23 11.37
CA GLY A 20 8.32 -7.66 10.03
C GLY A 20 6.91 -7.33 9.51
N ARG A 21 5.87 -7.34 10.35
CA ARG A 21 4.54 -6.88 9.95
C ARG A 21 4.49 -5.35 9.99
N GLU A 22 3.85 -4.75 8.99
CA GLU A 22 3.72 -3.30 8.88
C GLU A 22 2.25 -2.88 8.98
N PHE A 23 1.98 -1.81 9.71
CA PHE A 23 0.66 -1.20 9.86
C PHE A 23 0.77 0.30 9.61
N VAL A 24 -0.30 0.92 9.11
CA VAL A 24 -0.39 2.36 8.89
C VAL A 24 -1.39 2.95 9.88
N LEU A 25 -0.99 4.02 10.57
CA LEU A 25 -1.84 4.85 11.39
C LEU A 25 -1.86 6.26 10.80
N ALA A 26 -3.02 6.67 10.30
CA ALA A 26 -3.28 7.99 9.75
C ALA A 26 -4.69 8.43 10.18
N GLU A 27 -4.95 9.72 10.16
CA GLU A 27 -6.31 10.24 10.32
C GLU A 27 -7.22 9.70 9.21
N VAL A 28 -8.43 9.30 9.60
CA VAL A 28 -9.37 8.60 8.71
C VAL A 28 -9.91 9.52 7.61
N ASP A 29 -10.02 10.83 7.86
CA ASP A 29 -10.64 11.78 6.94
C ASP A 29 -9.75 12.09 5.71
N ASP A 30 -8.45 12.32 5.90
CA ASP A 30 -7.54 12.62 4.79
C ASP A 30 -7.30 11.40 3.89
N PHE A 31 -7.13 10.20 4.48
CA PHE A 31 -6.96 8.99 3.69
C PHE A 31 -8.23 8.63 2.90
N ALA A 32 -9.42 8.78 3.49
CA ALA A 32 -10.67 8.50 2.79
C ALA A 32 -10.85 9.43 1.58
N ARG A 33 -10.51 10.72 1.73
CA ARG A 33 -10.57 11.71 0.65
C ARG A 33 -9.55 11.42 -0.45
N GLU A 34 -8.32 11.06 -0.11
CA GLU A 34 -7.30 10.67 -1.09
C GLU A 34 -7.73 9.43 -1.87
N VAL A 35 -8.28 8.42 -1.19
CA VAL A 35 -8.84 7.22 -1.84
C VAL A 35 -9.99 7.60 -2.77
N GLU A 36 -10.89 8.50 -2.36
CA GLU A 36 -12.00 8.96 -3.19
C GLU A 36 -11.52 9.72 -4.44
N LEU A 37 -10.48 10.56 -4.31
CA LEU A 37 -9.89 11.28 -5.45
C LEU A 37 -9.16 10.33 -6.40
N VAL A 38 -8.41 9.36 -5.87
CA VAL A 38 -7.69 8.36 -6.67
C VAL A 38 -8.66 7.41 -7.38
N ALA A 39 -9.77 7.04 -6.73
CA ALA A 39 -10.82 6.20 -7.30
C ALA A 39 -11.54 6.86 -8.49
N GLN A 40 -11.48 8.19 -8.64
CA GLN A 40 -12.01 8.91 -9.79
C GLN A 40 -11.11 8.82 -11.03
N ASN A 41 -9.89 8.30 -10.91
CA ASN A 41 -9.01 8.10 -12.06
C ASN A 41 -9.40 6.83 -12.83
N GLU A 42 -10.17 7.00 -13.91
CA GLU A 42 -10.68 5.88 -14.72
C GLU A 42 -9.57 5.01 -15.32
N GLU A 43 -8.48 5.61 -15.80
CA GLU A 43 -7.34 4.89 -16.40
C GLU A 43 -6.68 3.98 -15.36
N LEU A 44 -6.45 4.50 -14.16
CA LEU A 44 -5.92 3.74 -13.03
C LEU A 44 -6.87 2.61 -12.63
N MET A 45 -8.18 2.89 -12.53
CA MET A 45 -9.16 1.89 -12.11
C MET A 45 -9.29 0.75 -13.13
N GLN A 46 -9.25 1.06 -14.43
CA GLN A 46 -9.22 0.05 -15.50
C GLN A 46 -7.95 -0.81 -15.43
N PHE A 47 -6.79 -0.19 -15.21
CA PHE A 47 -5.54 -0.91 -15.03
C PHE A 47 -5.59 -1.83 -13.81
N LEU A 48 -6.07 -1.35 -12.66
CA LEU A 48 -6.21 -2.15 -11.44
C LEU A 48 -7.20 -3.30 -11.63
N GLU A 49 -8.31 -3.08 -12.32
CA GLU A 49 -9.26 -4.14 -12.67
C GLU A 49 -8.59 -5.23 -13.51
N GLN A 50 -7.83 -4.86 -14.53
CA GLN A 50 -7.09 -5.81 -15.36
C GLN A 50 -6.06 -6.61 -14.54
N ARG A 51 -5.32 -5.94 -13.65
CA ARG A 51 -4.34 -6.58 -12.76
C ARG A 51 -4.99 -7.53 -11.75
N SER A 52 -6.17 -7.18 -11.22
CA SER A 52 -6.89 -8.02 -10.25
C SER A 52 -7.29 -9.38 -10.82
N LYS A 53 -7.49 -9.46 -12.14
CA LYS A 53 -7.85 -10.67 -12.88
C LYS A 53 -6.63 -11.53 -13.25
N GLU A 54 -5.41 -11.09 -12.98
CA GLU A 54 -4.21 -11.87 -13.28
C GLU A 54 -4.10 -13.08 -12.35
N ALA A 55 -4.25 -14.29 -12.91
CA ALA A 55 -4.14 -15.54 -12.17
C ALA A 55 -2.69 -15.95 -11.87
N LYS A 56 -1.71 -15.32 -12.54
CA LYS A 56 -0.30 -15.70 -12.45
C LYS A 56 0.29 -15.18 -11.15
N ARG A 57 0.62 -16.12 -10.26
CA ARG A 57 1.36 -15.83 -9.03
C ARG A 57 2.81 -16.22 -9.23
N TYR A 58 3.73 -15.34 -8.83
CA TYR A 58 5.15 -15.65 -8.75
C TYR A 58 5.53 -15.85 -7.29
N THR A 59 6.33 -16.87 -7.04
CA THR A 59 6.99 -17.02 -5.74
C THR A 59 8.07 -15.96 -5.59
N PHE A 60 8.41 -15.61 -4.35
CA PHE A 60 9.46 -14.64 -4.05
C PHE A 60 10.80 -15.02 -4.72
N SER A 61 11.15 -16.30 -4.76
CA SER A 61 12.36 -16.81 -5.42
C SER A 61 12.37 -16.57 -6.93
N GLN A 62 11.23 -16.74 -7.60
CA GLN A 62 11.09 -16.50 -9.05
C GLN A 62 11.25 -15.01 -9.37
N VAL A 63 10.65 -14.13 -8.57
CA VAL A 63 10.78 -12.68 -8.74
C VAL A 63 12.23 -12.23 -8.51
N ARG A 64 12.87 -12.72 -7.43
CA ARG A 64 14.28 -12.40 -7.13
C ARG A 64 15.21 -12.79 -8.27
N ALA A 65 15.02 -13.97 -8.87
CA ALA A 65 15.82 -14.42 -10.02
C ALA A 65 15.61 -13.56 -11.28
N GLN A 66 14.38 -13.13 -11.56
CA GLN A 66 14.08 -12.25 -12.70
C GLN A 66 14.72 -10.86 -12.55
N LEU A 67 14.65 -10.27 -11.35
CA LEU A 67 15.19 -8.94 -11.10
C LEU A 67 16.73 -8.92 -11.03
N HIS A 68 17.37 -10.03 -10.67
CA HIS A 68 18.85 -10.14 -10.63
C HIS A 68 19.49 -10.50 -11.98
N ASN A 69 18.69 -10.98 -12.94
CA ASN A 69 19.15 -11.35 -14.29
C ASN A 69 18.86 -10.29 -15.36
N ASN A 70 18.44 -9.09 -14.95
CA ASN A 70 18.27 -7.95 -15.86
C ASN A 70 19.58 -7.14 -15.81
N PRO A 71 20.34 -7.00 -16.93
CA PRO A 71 21.53 -6.14 -16.95
C PRO A 71 21.19 -4.67 -16.72
#